data_AF-A0A524JG69-F1
#
_entry.id   AF-A0A524JG69-F1
#
_cell.length_a   1.000
_cell.length_b   1.000
_cell.length_c   1.000
_cell.angle_alpha   90.00
_cell.angle_beta   90.00
_cell.angle_gamma   90.00
#
_symmetry.space_group_name_H-M   'P 1'
#
loop_
_entity.id
_entity.type
_entity.pdbx_description
1 polymer ?
#
loop_
_entity_poly.entity_id
_entity_poly.type
_entity_poly.pdbx_seq_one_letter_code
_entity_poly.pdbx_strand_id
1 'polypeptide(L)'
;MLLVVGSLLVLAAPASAAKILTRATYPDMSTFSCRTNAIPIYPGQNLNDFDITQTCPNAEKLSGPGSVADFTAGSKVEGYVTRFKPSMVEIKPSGKLVTPSVWDLHLHHVVWLAPNGGPTFASGEEKTIPKMPQGYGFKVAGGANWGINQMIHNLTASDNRQVYMTWEIDWVPEKTPARTDIEPIKIRWLDVAGAPHIYPVFDAERGFDTNGDGKYVFPDEVPTDPAARGYEERENISNARQWTVGPGGATLVFGSGHLHPGGLNVDLKVARDGPDAGTVAGDDPSEVRQLFRSRAKYYEPAGAVSWDVSMKVTRPDWRIRLKAGDRVSINVTYDVRKASWYESMGILPLAWTKKNDPAAKDPFDDQAAVKAMYDAGGILSHGRLPENIDYKANKNLGLPNPKRLKSKGKKVPKRGIKISSFLYSKGGYSATRGFPKRLMRPPVINPGGTVTFTNLDALLPDPQNEQAWHSITSCKAPCNKGSGIGYPLASGPIKFDSGQLGFGTGTSTEVTTGSNVYTTPKLTKPGHTYNYFCRIHPFMRGSIRVKGKSGIKRSRAASSGALAPSGALPG
;
A
#
# COMPACT_ATOMS: atom_id res chain seq x y z
N MET A 1 62.88 6.12 8.24
CA MET A 1 62.27 6.02 6.90
C MET A 1 60.80 5.64 7.10
N LEU A 2 59.91 6.65 7.18
CA LEU A 2 58.48 6.46 7.44
C LEU A 2 57.79 5.97 6.15
N LEU A 3 57.17 4.79 6.18
CA LEU A 3 56.29 4.33 5.10
C LEU A 3 54.88 4.91 5.31
N VAL A 4 54.47 5.77 4.37
CA VAL A 4 53.12 6.29 4.26
C VAL A 4 52.26 5.25 3.55
N VAL A 5 51.28 4.67 4.25
CA VAL A 5 50.24 3.83 3.66
C VAL A 5 49.15 4.74 3.09
N GLY A 6 49.14 4.90 1.76
CA GLY A 6 48.12 5.63 1.04
C GLY A 6 46.84 4.79 0.90
N SER A 7 45.78 5.19 1.62
CA SER A 7 44.44 4.66 1.43
C SER A 7 43.86 5.11 0.09
N LEU A 8 43.70 4.18 -0.87
CA LEU A 8 42.91 4.42 -2.08
C LEU A 8 41.43 4.63 -1.68
N LEU A 9 40.96 5.88 -1.75
CA LEU A 9 39.53 6.17 -1.86
C LEU A 9 39.04 5.69 -3.23
N VAL A 10 38.32 4.58 -3.24
CA VAL A 10 37.47 4.21 -4.38
C VAL A 10 36.29 5.20 -4.39
N LEU A 11 36.40 6.23 -5.21
CA LEU A 11 35.28 7.11 -5.56
C LEU A 11 34.23 6.25 -6.28
N ALA A 12 33.13 5.95 -5.58
CA ALA A 12 31.97 5.34 -6.19
C ALA A 12 31.47 6.25 -7.32
N ALA A 13 31.43 5.73 -8.54
CA ALA A 13 30.84 6.42 -9.68
C ALA A 13 29.42 6.89 -9.30
N PRO A 14 29.01 8.13 -9.65
CA PRO A 14 27.67 8.58 -9.40
C PRO A 14 26.70 7.62 -10.11
N ALA A 15 25.77 7.05 -9.35
CA ALA A 15 24.72 6.21 -9.92
C ALA A 15 24.02 7.02 -11.02
N SER A 16 24.08 6.53 -12.27
CA SER A 16 23.34 7.12 -13.40
C SER A 16 21.91 7.41 -12.93
N ALA A 17 21.49 8.68 -13.01
CA ALA A 17 20.13 9.06 -12.68
C ALA A 17 19.17 8.12 -13.41
N ALA A 18 18.24 7.51 -12.66
CA ALA A 18 17.32 6.54 -13.26
C ALA A 18 16.49 7.25 -14.33
N LYS A 19 16.37 6.64 -15.51
CA LYS A 19 15.57 7.20 -16.60
C LYS A 19 14.10 7.27 -16.17
N ILE A 20 13.51 8.46 -16.29
CA ILE A 20 12.10 8.74 -15.99
C ILE A 20 11.34 8.86 -17.30
N LEU A 21 10.10 8.38 -17.33
CA LEU A 21 9.21 8.48 -18.48
C LEU A 21 9.03 9.94 -18.89
N THR A 22 9.36 10.23 -20.15
CA THR A 22 9.14 11.54 -20.75
C THR A 22 7.67 11.72 -21.12
N ARG A 23 7.16 12.95 -20.98
CA ARG A 23 5.82 13.29 -21.46
C ARG A 23 5.81 13.48 -22.98
N ALA A 24 4.67 13.23 -23.61
CA ALA A 24 4.40 13.67 -24.97
C ALA A 24 4.38 15.21 -25.05
N THR A 25 4.62 15.76 -26.24
CA THR A 25 4.56 17.21 -26.47
C THR A 25 3.73 17.50 -27.71
N TYR A 26 2.89 18.53 -27.63
CA TYR A 26 2.09 19.01 -28.74
C TYR A 26 2.12 20.55 -28.77
N PRO A 27 2.03 21.20 -29.95
CA PRO A 27 2.24 22.66 -30.09
C PRO A 27 1.32 23.55 -29.24
N ASP A 28 0.09 23.11 -29.00
CA ASP A 28 -1.03 23.75 -28.30
C ASP A 28 -1.27 23.19 -26.88
N MET A 29 -0.42 22.26 -26.42
CA MET A 29 -0.55 21.61 -25.13
C MET A 29 -0.43 22.62 -23.99
N SER A 30 -1.28 22.48 -22.99
CA SER A 30 -1.24 23.27 -21.76
C SER A 30 -1.20 22.38 -20.54
N THR A 31 -0.54 22.85 -19.48
CA THR A 31 -0.55 22.16 -18.19
C THR A 31 -1.44 22.93 -17.23
N PHE A 32 -2.37 22.24 -16.58
CA PHE A 32 -3.27 22.78 -15.57
C PHE A 32 -3.07 22.07 -14.24
N SER A 33 -3.15 22.82 -13.15
CA SER A 33 -3.32 22.29 -11.79
C SER A 33 -4.80 22.31 -11.46
N CYS A 34 -5.29 21.20 -10.93
CA CYS A 34 -6.69 20.98 -10.58
C CYS A 34 -6.76 20.62 -9.09
N ARG A 35 -7.84 21.01 -8.41
CA ARG A 35 -8.03 20.63 -7.00
C ARG A 35 -9.49 20.53 -6.59
N THR A 36 -9.76 19.62 -5.66
CA THR A 36 -11.06 19.55 -4.98
C THR A 36 -11.30 20.82 -4.15
N ASN A 37 -12.52 20.93 -3.61
CA ASN A 37 -12.75 21.76 -2.44
C ASN A 37 -11.97 21.19 -1.22
N ALA A 38 -11.90 21.97 -0.15
CA ALA A 38 -11.20 21.54 1.05
C ALA A 38 -11.94 20.35 1.68
N ILE A 39 -11.22 19.25 1.89
CA ILE A 39 -11.73 18.03 2.51
C ILE A 39 -11.34 18.09 3.99
N PRO A 40 -12.31 18.09 4.93
CA PRO A 40 -12.00 18.02 6.35
C PRO A 40 -11.42 16.66 6.71
N ILE A 41 -10.40 16.66 7.57
CA ILE A 41 -9.73 15.46 8.04
C ILE A 41 -9.91 15.33 9.55
N TYR A 42 -10.50 14.20 9.95
CA TYR A 42 -10.84 13.91 11.34
C TYR A 42 -9.70 13.19 12.08
N PRO A 43 -9.63 13.27 13.43
CA PRO A 43 -8.63 12.56 14.21
C PRO A 43 -8.65 11.06 13.93
N GLY A 44 -7.50 10.50 13.54
CA GLY A 44 -7.39 9.06 13.30
C GLY A 44 -8.15 8.54 12.08
N GLN A 45 -8.65 9.42 11.21
CA GLN A 45 -9.45 9.08 10.04
C GLN A 45 -8.79 8.00 9.18
N ASN A 46 -9.62 7.03 8.76
CA ASN A 46 -9.28 5.96 7.85
C ASN A 46 -10.44 5.66 6.88
N LEU A 47 -11.13 6.70 6.39
CA LEU A 47 -12.38 6.56 5.63
C LEU A 47 -12.11 6.39 4.13
N ASN A 48 -12.85 5.47 3.50
CA ASN A 48 -12.98 5.36 2.05
C ASN A 48 -14.24 6.12 1.62
N ASP A 49 -14.08 7.31 1.07
CA ASP A 49 -15.18 8.21 0.72
C ASP A 49 -15.29 8.39 -0.80
N PHE A 50 -16.53 8.55 -1.26
CA PHE A 50 -16.86 8.85 -2.65
C PHE A 50 -17.41 10.27 -2.77
N ASP A 51 -16.92 11.02 -3.76
CA ASP A 51 -17.41 12.34 -4.12
C ASP A 51 -17.51 12.50 -5.64
N ILE A 52 -18.12 13.59 -6.10
CA ILE A 52 -18.20 13.99 -7.50
C ILE A 52 -17.27 15.17 -7.72
N THR A 53 -16.51 15.11 -8.81
CA THR A 53 -15.61 16.16 -9.25
C THR A 53 -15.75 16.44 -10.74
N GLN A 54 -14.90 17.28 -11.29
CA GLN A 54 -14.85 17.58 -12.72
C GLN A 54 -13.49 17.20 -13.30
N THR A 55 -13.31 17.26 -14.62
CA THR A 55 -12.02 16.98 -15.25
C THR A 55 -10.89 17.83 -14.64
N CYS A 56 -11.15 19.12 -14.39
CA CYS A 56 -10.22 20.00 -13.68
C CYS A 56 -10.95 21.09 -12.88
N PRO A 57 -11.53 20.77 -11.71
CA PRO A 57 -12.13 21.78 -10.82
C PRO A 57 -11.06 22.75 -10.31
N ASN A 58 -11.47 23.99 -10.05
CA ASN A 58 -10.58 25.04 -9.55
C ASN A 58 -9.29 25.16 -10.38
N ALA A 59 -9.42 25.06 -11.71
CA ALA A 59 -8.29 25.00 -12.62
C ALA A 59 -7.40 26.24 -12.53
N GLU A 60 -6.10 26.00 -12.37
CA GLU A 60 -5.05 27.01 -12.47
C GLU A 60 -4.14 26.65 -13.63
N LYS A 61 -3.95 27.57 -14.57
CA LYS A 61 -3.04 27.35 -15.70
C LYS A 61 -1.60 27.48 -15.24
N LEU A 62 -0.82 26.42 -15.39
CA LEU A 62 0.61 26.42 -15.10
C LEU A 62 1.44 26.80 -16.32
N SER A 63 1.06 26.35 -17.52
CA SER A 63 1.75 26.70 -18.77
C SER A 63 0.88 26.44 -20.01
N GLY A 64 1.27 27.03 -21.15
CA GLY A 64 0.65 26.81 -22.46
C GLY A 64 -0.49 27.78 -22.81
N PRO A 65 -1.04 27.66 -24.03
CA PRO A 65 -2.00 28.63 -24.58
C PRO A 65 -3.45 28.43 -24.13
N GLY A 66 -3.82 27.27 -23.59
CA GLY A 66 -5.19 26.90 -23.23
C GLY A 66 -5.85 27.79 -22.19
N SER A 67 -7.16 27.66 -22.03
CA SER A 67 -7.97 28.50 -21.13
C SER A 67 -8.54 27.68 -19.97
N VAL A 68 -8.54 28.24 -18.76
CA VAL A 68 -9.24 27.62 -17.62
C VAL A 68 -10.76 27.59 -17.83
N ALA A 69 -11.29 28.44 -18.74
CA ALA A 69 -12.70 28.44 -19.11
C ALA A 69 -13.15 27.09 -19.70
N ASP A 70 -12.22 26.34 -20.32
CA ASP A 70 -12.49 25.03 -20.90
C ASP A 70 -12.96 24.01 -19.84
N PHE A 71 -12.62 24.22 -18.57
CA PHE A 71 -12.97 23.35 -17.44
C PHE A 71 -14.13 23.85 -16.58
N THR A 72 -14.79 24.94 -17.00
CA THR A 72 -15.98 25.43 -16.29
C THR A 72 -17.11 24.41 -16.33
N ALA A 73 -17.92 24.40 -15.28
CA ALA A 73 -19.05 23.49 -15.19
C ALA A 73 -19.97 23.62 -16.41
N GLY A 74 -20.25 22.50 -17.06
CA GLY A 74 -21.09 22.45 -18.27
C GLY A 74 -20.33 22.66 -19.59
N SER A 75 -19.05 23.04 -19.56
CA SER A 75 -18.21 23.14 -20.76
C SER A 75 -18.21 21.85 -21.56
N LYS A 76 -18.41 21.98 -22.88
CA LYS A 76 -18.39 20.89 -23.87
C LYS A 76 -17.13 20.91 -24.73
N VAL A 77 -16.11 21.67 -24.31
CA VAL A 77 -14.82 21.69 -25.01
C VAL A 77 -14.16 20.33 -24.81
N GLU A 78 -14.05 19.58 -25.90
CA GLU A 78 -13.37 18.28 -25.92
C GLU A 78 -11.86 18.46 -26.03
N GLY A 79 -11.13 17.56 -25.40
CA GLY A 79 -9.69 17.48 -25.52
C GLY A 79 -9.14 16.17 -25.00
N TYR A 80 -7.81 16.09 -24.95
CA TYR A 80 -7.07 14.89 -24.60
C TYR A 80 -6.20 15.15 -23.36
N VAL A 81 -6.37 14.33 -22.33
CA VAL A 81 -5.42 14.22 -21.21
C VAL A 81 -4.28 13.31 -21.65
N THR A 82 -3.07 13.84 -21.71
CA THR A 82 -1.86 13.11 -22.14
C THR A 82 -0.91 12.82 -20.98
N ARG A 83 -1.08 13.53 -19.86
CA ARG A 83 -0.45 13.23 -18.56
C ARG A 83 -1.45 13.51 -17.45
N PHE A 84 -1.42 12.68 -16.41
CA PHE A 84 -2.16 12.91 -15.18
C PHE A 84 -1.21 12.71 -14.00
N LYS A 85 -0.99 13.73 -13.16
CA LYS A 85 -0.10 13.67 -11.99
C LYS A 85 -0.89 13.93 -10.71
N PRO A 86 -1.23 12.89 -9.95
CA PRO A 86 -1.96 13.02 -8.69
C PRO A 86 -1.06 13.47 -7.54
N SER A 87 -1.63 14.20 -6.58
CA SER A 87 -0.99 14.52 -5.29
C SER A 87 -2.03 15.00 -4.27
N MET A 88 -1.58 15.33 -3.07
CA MET A 88 -2.40 15.90 -2.01
C MET A 88 -1.60 16.98 -1.28
N VAL A 89 -2.27 18.06 -0.88
CA VAL A 89 -1.67 19.12 -0.06
C VAL A 89 -2.57 19.41 1.15
N GLU A 90 -1.94 19.56 2.31
CA GLU A 90 -2.60 19.98 3.54
C GLU A 90 -2.59 21.51 3.65
N ILE A 91 -3.73 22.05 4.07
CA ILE A 91 -3.93 23.45 4.38
C ILE A 91 -3.53 23.67 5.82
N LYS A 92 -2.37 24.27 6.06
CA LYS A 92 -1.95 24.62 7.43
C LYS A 92 -2.77 25.80 7.97
N PRO A 93 -2.86 25.98 9.30
CA PRO A 93 -3.62 27.09 9.90
C PRO A 93 -3.22 28.48 9.38
N SER A 94 -1.97 28.64 8.92
CA SER A 94 -1.49 29.87 8.29
C SER A 94 -1.95 30.08 6.84
N GLY A 95 -2.76 29.18 6.28
CA GLY A 95 -3.10 29.11 4.85
C GLY A 95 -2.02 28.50 3.95
N LYS A 96 -0.86 28.13 4.51
CA LYS A 96 0.25 27.54 3.73
C LYS A 96 -0.13 26.13 3.28
N LEU A 97 0.03 25.87 1.98
CA LEU A 97 -0.11 24.53 1.41
C LEU A 97 1.20 23.76 1.55
N VAL A 98 1.12 22.53 2.06
CA VAL A 98 2.27 21.63 2.17
C VAL A 98 1.86 20.22 1.76
N THR A 99 2.74 19.49 1.06
CA THR A 99 2.54 18.05 0.91
C THR A 99 2.92 17.36 2.22
N PRO A 100 1.97 16.72 2.94
CA PRO A 100 2.26 16.09 4.20
C PRO A 100 3.12 14.83 4.01
N SER A 101 3.95 14.51 5.00
CA SER A 101 4.75 13.29 4.98
C SER A 101 3.89 12.05 5.24
N VAL A 102 4.29 10.92 4.63
CA VAL A 102 3.52 9.67 4.72
C VAL A 102 3.32 9.12 6.13
N TRP A 103 4.20 9.47 7.08
CA TRP A 103 4.09 9.03 8.48
C TRP A 103 3.17 9.92 9.35
N ASP A 104 2.55 10.95 8.78
CA ASP A 104 1.61 11.84 9.47
C ASP A 104 0.19 11.80 8.84
N LEU A 105 0.09 12.23 7.59
CA LEU A 105 -1.16 12.30 6.82
C LEU A 105 -0.84 11.98 5.38
N HIS A 106 -1.55 11.04 4.78
CA HIS A 106 -1.28 10.65 3.41
C HIS A 106 -2.51 10.20 2.65
N LEU A 107 -2.36 10.27 1.34
CA LEU A 107 -3.23 9.67 0.37
C LEU A 107 -2.91 8.17 0.32
N HIS A 108 -3.77 7.34 0.90
CA HIS A 108 -3.59 5.89 0.91
C HIS A 108 -3.93 5.33 -0.47
N HIS A 109 -5.11 5.65 -0.99
CA HIS A 109 -5.43 5.48 -2.40
C HIS A 109 -6.47 6.49 -2.88
N VAL A 110 -6.56 6.66 -4.19
CA VAL A 110 -7.59 7.41 -4.88
C VAL A 110 -7.76 6.87 -6.30
N VAL A 111 -9.02 6.79 -6.71
CA VAL A 111 -9.43 6.39 -8.06
C VAL A 111 -10.31 7.49 -8.65
N TRP A 112 -9.96 7.95 -9.84
CA TRP A 112 -10.82 8.79 -10.67
C TRP A 112 -11.65 7.91 -11.59
N LEU A 113 -12.98 8.03 -11.48
CA LEU A 113 -13.95 7.31 -12.26
C LEU A 113 -14.44 8.20 -13.40
N ALA A 114 -14.12 7.82 -14.63
CA ALA A 114 -14.51 8.58 -15.81
C ALA A 114 -16.03 8.57 -16.02
N PRO A 115 -16.63 9.66 -16.55
CA PRO A 115 -18.07 9.85 -16.66
C PRO A 115 -18.84 8.67 -17.29
N ASN A 116 -18.23 7.99 -18.26
CA ASN A 116 -18.83 6.88 -19.00
C ASN A 116 -17.94 5.62 -19.04
N GLY A 117 -16.93 5.52 -18.15
CA GLY A 117 -15.84 4.55 -18.30
C GLY A 117 -15.45 3.79 -17.05
N GLY A 118 -15.97 4.15 -15.88
CA GLY A 118 -15.55 3.56 -14.60
C GLY A 118 -14.12 3.97 -14.22
N PRO A 119 -13.45 3.18 -13.36
CA PRO A 119 -12.08 3.46 -12.90
C PRO A 119 -11.10 3.71 -14.06
N THR A 120 -10.38 4.83 -14.01
CA THR A 120 -9.53 5.31 -15.13
C THR A 120 -8.11 5.65 -14.66
N PHE A 121 -7.99 6.51 -13.65
CA PHE A 121 -6.70 6.83 -13.05
C PHE A 121 -6.68 6.36 -11.60
N ALA A 122 -5.57 5.78 -11.18
CA ALA A 122 -5.34 5.30 -9.83
C ALA A 122 -4.07 5.96 -9.28
N SER A 123 -4.07 6.23 -7.99
CA SER A 123 -2.88 6.61 -7.25
C SER A 123 -3.03 6.10 -5.83
N GLY A 124 -1.95 5.62 -5.25
CA GLY A 124 -1.81 5.58 -3.81
C GLY A 124 -0.52 6.22 -3.41
N GLU A 125 0.21 5.52 -2.57
CA GLU A 125 1.42 6.05 -1.93
C GLU A 125 2.59 6.10 -2.89
N GLU A 126 2.55 5.29 -3.94
CA GLU A 126 3.49 5.29 -5.02
C GLU A 126 3.32 6.48 -5.97
N LYS A 127 2.18 7.20 -5.94
CA LYS A 127 1.84 8.36 -6.78
C LYS A 127 2.18 8.24 -8.28
N THR A 128 1.86 7.09 -8.87
CA THR A 128 2.14 6.82 -10.29
C THR A 128 1.61 7.93 -11.20
N ILE A 129 2.49 8.46 -12.06
CA ILE A 129 2.14 9.48 -13.05
C ILE A 129 1.99 8.81 -14.42
N PRO A 130 0.76 8.50 -14.88
CA PRO A 130 0.54 8.08 -16.26
C PRO A 130 0.91 9.20 -17.23
N LYS A 131 1.72 8.85 -18.23
CA LYS A 131 2.08 9.72 -19.36
C LYS A 131 1.85 8.90 -20.61
N MET A 132 0.81 9.25 -21.35
CA MET A 132 0.50 8.61 -22.61
C MET A 132 1.65 8.85 -23.59
N PRO A 133 2.00 7.84 -24.40
CA PRO A 133 3.01 8.02 -25.42
C PRO A 133 2.54 9.02 -26.50
N GLN A 134 3.49 9.56 -27.26
CA GLN A 134 3.19 10.47 -28.36
C GLN A 134 2.16 9.84 -29.32
N GLY A 135 1.17 10.65 -29.72
CA GLY A 135 0.08 10.25 -30.59
C GLY A 135 -1.12 9.62 -29.88
N TYR A 136 -1.13 9.59 -28.55
CA TYR A 136 -2.22 9.00 -27.75
C TYR A 136 -2.66 9.93 -26.62
N GLY A 137 -3.95 9.87 -26.27
CA GLY A 137 -4.51 10.65 -25.17
C GLY A 137 -5.88 10.19 -24.73
N PHE A 138 -6.21 10.40 -23.46
CA PHE A 138 -7.54 10.11 -22.92
C PHE A 138 -8.50 11.23 -23.29
N LYS A 139 -9.43 10.95 -24.21
CA LYS A 139 -10.40 11.93 -24.68
C LYS A 139 -11.49 12.17 -23.64
N VAL A 140 -11.75 13.44 -23.31
CA VAL A 140 -12.80 13.83 -22.37
C VAL A 140 -13.21 15.29 -22.62
N ALA A 141 -14.41 15.67 -22.16
CA ALA A 141 -14.81 17.08 -22.10
C ALA A 141 -14.18 17.78 -20.89
N GLY A 142 -13.81 19.05 -21.04
CA GLY A 142 -13.24 19.85 -19.94
C GLY A 142 -14.22 20.04 -18.78
N GLY A 143 -15.53 20.18 -19.05
CA GLY A 143 -16.58 20.26 -18.03
C GLY A 143 -17.21 18.92 -17.65
N ALA A 144 -16.56 17.78 -17.96
CA ALA A 144 -17.10 16.46 -17.64
C ALA A 144 -17.10 16.19 -16.13
N ASN A 145 -18.15 15.53 -15.63
CA ASN A 145 -18.23 15.09 -14.23
C ASN A 145 -17.53 13.74 -14.05
N TRP A 146 -16.75 13.60 -12.98
CA TRP A 146 -16.02 12.40 -12.61
C TRP A 146 -16.45 11.95 -11.21
N GLY A 147 -16.42 10.65 -10.95
CA GLY A 147 -16.38 10.16 -9.58
C GLY A 147 -14.96 10.23 -9.04
N ILE A 148 -14.81 10.47 -7.74
CA ILE A 148 -13.54 10.32 -7.03
C ILE A 148 -13.78 9.44 -5.81
N ASN A 149 -13.15 8.26 -5.79
CA ASN A 149 -13.15 7.38 -4.63
C ASN A 149 -11.79 7.54 -3.95
N GLN A 150 -11.74 8.02 -2.72
CA GLN A 150 -10.50 8.38 -2.04
C GLN A 150 -10.45 7.83 -0.62
N MET A 151 -9.24 7.48 -0.21
CA MET A 151 -8.94 7.12 1.16
C MET A 151 -7.72 7.91 1.64
N ILE A 152 -7.96 8.79 2.61
CA ILE A 152 -6.93 9.62 3.25
C ILE A 152 -6.76 9.15 4.69
N HIS A 153 -5.53 8.82 5.07
CA HIS A 153 -5.19 8.34 6.40
C HIS A 153 -4.62 9.47 7.25
N ASN A 154 -5.29 9.80 8.35
CA ASN A 154 -4.69 10.59 9.43
C ASN A 154 -4.12 9.65 10.48
N LEU A 155 -2.80 9.46 10.47
CA LEU A 155 -2.12 8.49 11.32
C LEU A 155 -2.03 8.93 12.79
N THR A 156 -2.58 10.10 13.12
CA THR A 156 -2.42 10.79 14.39
C THR A 156 -3.77 11.16 15.00
N ALA A 157 -3.74 11.57 16.26
CA ALA A 157 -4.91 12.14 16.94
C ALA A 157 -5.14 13.63 16.63
N SER A 158 -4.42 14.21 15.66
CA SER A 158 -4.52 15.64 15.33
C SER A 158 -5.86 15.94 14.64
N ASP A 159 -6.48 17.04 15.05
CA ASP A 159 -7.77 17.55 14.58
C ASP A 159 -7.61 18.81 13.72
N ASN A 160 -8.74 19.37 13.27
CA ASN A 160 -8.82 20.63 12.52
C ASN A 160 -7.92 20.67 11.27
N ARG A 161 -7.74 19.52 10.63
CA ARG A 161 -6.93 19.38 9.43
C ARG A 161 -7.82 19.46 8.21
N GLN A 162 -7.30 20.02 7.13
CA GLN A 162 -7.97 20.06 5.85
C GLN A 162 -6.96 19.81 4.73
N VAL A 163 -7.40 19.16 3.67
CA VAL A 163 -6.57 18.92 2.48
C VAL A 163 -7.28 19.31 1.20
N TYR A 164 -6.50 19.60 0.18
CA TYR A 164 -6.94 19.49 -1.20
C TYR A 164 -6.38 18.21 -1.79
N MET A 165 -7.25 17.43 -2.44
CA MET A 165 -6.80 16.49 -3.45
C MET A 165 -6.41 17.31 -4.68
N THR A 166 -5.25 17.03 -5.25
CA THR A 166 -4.69 17.81 -6.36
C THR A 166 -4.29 16.90 -7.50
N TRP A 167 -4.42 17.36 -8.73
CA TRP A 167 -3.79 16.70 -9.87
C TRP A 167 -3.38 17.71 -10.92
N GLU A 168 -2.27 17.45 -11.59
CA GLU A 168 -1.92 18.20 -12.79
C GLU A 168 -2.30 17.37 -14.02
N ILE A 169 -2.88 18.03 -15.03
CA ILE A 169 -3.09 17.44 -16.35
C ILE A 169 -2.28 18.18 -17.40
N ASP A 170 -1.71 17.42 -18.33
CA ASP A 170 -1.33 17.97 -19.63
C ASP A 170 -2.50 17.75 -20.59
N TRP A 171 -3.06 18.85 -21.10
CA TRP A 171 -4.30 18.92 -21.87
C TRP A 171 -4.05 19.46 -23.27
N VAL A 172 -4.72 18.84 -24.25
CA VAL A 172 -4.65 19.21 -25.65
C VAL A 172 -6.07 19.38 -26.21
N PRO A 173 -6.48 20.58 -26.64
CA PRO A 173 -7.81 20.79 -27.24
C PRO A 173 -8.03 19.94 -28.49
N GLU A 174 -9.25 19.43 -28.71
CA GLU A 174 -9.54 18.57 -29.87
C GLU A 174 -9.56 19.33 -31.21
N LYS A 175 -10.01 20.58 -31.23
CA LYS A 175 -10.42 21.27 -32.47
C LYS A 175 -9.51 22.42 -32.91
N THR A 176 -8.52 22.80 -32.10
CA THR A 176 -7.71 24.00 -32.35
C THR A 176 -6.21 23.72 -32.20
N PRO A 177 -5.54 23.20 -33.25
CA PRO A 177 -6.11 22.70 -34.50
C PRO A 177 -6.83 21.36 -34.31
N ALA A 178 -7.61 20.92 -35.31
CA ALA A 178 -8.25 19.62 -35.29
C ALA A 178 -7.21 18.50 -35.13
N ARG A 179 -7.32 17.72 -34.06
CA ARG A 179 -6.37 16.64 -33.72
C ARG A 179 -6.64 15.42 -34.56
N THR A 180 -5.80 15.22 -35.57
CA THR A 180 -5.71 13.98 -36.35
C THR A 180 -4.49 13.14 -35.96
N ASP A 181 -3.60 13.73 -35.17
CA ASP A 181 -2.35 13.18 -34.68
C ASP A 181 -2.47 12.51 -33.31
N ILE A 182 -3.59 12.72 -32.58
CA ILE A 182 -3.87 12.05 -31.30
C ILE A 182 -4.99 11.04 -31.49
N GLU A 183 -4.68 9.78 -31.20
CA GLU A 183 -5.63 8.70 -31.12
C GLU A 183 -6.27 8.63 -29.72
N PRO A 184 -7.61 8.64 -29.61
CA PRO A 184 -8.28 8.47 -28.34
C PRO A 184 -8.05 7.06 -27.78
N ILE A 185 -7.62 6.99 -26.52
CA ILE A 185 -7.49 5.74 -25.77
C ILE A 185 -8.70 5.50 -24.88
N LYS A 186 -8.94 4.22 -24.58
CA LYS A 186 -9.82 3.74 -23.51
C LYS A 186 -8.96 3.11 -22.43
N ILE A 187 -9.48 3.06 -21.20
CA ILE A 187 -8.85 2.32 -20.10
C ILE A 187 -9.61 1.02 -19.89
N ARG A 188 -8.87 -0.09 -19.83
CA ARG A 188 -9.35 -1.33 -19.24
C ARG A 188 -8.77 -1.44 -17.84
N TRP A 189 -9.64 -1.40 -16.83
CA TRP A 189 -9.25 -1.63 -15.44
C TRP A 189 -9.13 -3.13 -15.19
N LEU A 190 -7.93 -3.58 -14.84
CA LEU A 190 -7.67 -4.95 -14.39
C LEU A 190 -7.35 -4.92 -12.90
N ASP A 191 -7.99 -5.80 -12.13
CA ASP A 191 -7.89 -5.81 -10.68
C ASP A 191 -7.98 -7.24 -10.13
N VAL A 192 -6.95 -7.68 -9.39
CA VAL A 192 -6.89 -9.04 -8.83
C VAL A 192 -7.99 -9.31 -7.80
N ALA A 193 -8.46 -8.27 -7.10
CA ALA A 193 -9.43 -8.36 -6.02
C ALA A 193 -10.64 -7.42 -6.21
N GLY A 194 -10.83 -6.94 -7.45
CA GLY A 194 -11.91 -6.05 -7.87
C GLY A 194 -13.33 -6.63 -7.71
N ALA A 195 -14.26 -6.14 -8.54
CA ALA A 195 -15.67 -6.50 -8.50
C ALA A 195 -15.93 -8.02 -8.25
N PRO A 196 -16.88 -8.38 -7.37
CA PRO A 196 -17.93 -7.52 -6.80
C PRO A 196 -17.56 -6.74 -5.53
N HIS A 197 -16.35 -6.89 -4.99
CA HIS A 197 -15.92 -6.20 -3.76
C HIS A 197 -15.93 -4.68 -3.92
N ILE A 198 -16.45 -3.97 -2.92
CA ILE A 198 -16.48 -2.50 -2.85
C ILE A 198 -15.12 -1.97 -2.37
N TYR A 199 -14.44 -2.74 -1.53
CA TYR A 199 -13.08 -2.50 -1.07
C TYR A 199 -12.16 -3.63 -1.57
N PRO A 200 -11.57 -3.50 -2.77
CA PRO A 200 -10.93 -4.61 -3.48
C PRO A 200 -9.53 -4.91 -2.93
N VAL A 201 -9.46 -5.62 -1.81
CA VAL A 201 -8.21 -5.97 -1.14
C VAL A 201 -8.11 -7.45 -0.80
N PHE A 202 -6.89 -7.92 -0.55
CA PHE A 202 -6.58 -9.29 -0.12
C PHE A 202 -5.43 -9.27 0.88
N ASP A 203 -5.23 -10.34 1.65
CA ASP A 203 -4.09 -10.45 2.56
C ASP A 203 -2.92 -11.22 1.92
N ALA A 204 -1.69 -10.74 2.15
CA ALA A 204 -0.45 -11.38 1.73
C ALA A 204 0.43 -11.65 2.96
N GLU A 205 0.24 -12.81 3.58
CA GLU A 205 0.88 -13.11 4.84
C GLU A 205 2.17 -13.90 4.74
N ARG A 206 3.05 -13.73 5.73
CA ARG A 206 4.27 -14.55 5.88
C ARG A 206 3.99 -16.06 5.91
N GLY A 207 2.79 -16.44 6.35
CA GLY A 207 2.36 -17.83 6.42
C GLY A 207 1.84 -18.40 5.11
N PHE A 208 1.68 -17.57 4.06
CA PHE A 208 1.18 -17.96 2.74
C PHE A 208 2.31 -18.30 1.76
N ASP A 209 3.56 -18.00 2.11
CA ASP A 209 4.76 -18.47 1.41
C ASP A 209 4.92 -19.99 1.59
N THR A 210 4.27 -20.75 0.72
CA THR A 210 4.24 -22.22 0.77
C THR A 210 5.47 -22.87 0.12
N ASN A 211 6.16 -22.16 -0.77
CA ASN A 211 7.34 -22.65 -1.49
C ASN A 211 8.67 -22.18 -0.87
N GLY A 212 8.63 -21.27 0.11
CA GLY A 212 9.79 -20.78 0.86
C GLY A 212 10.63 -19.73 0.12
N ASP A 213 10.13 -19.17 -0.97
CA ASP A 213 10.87 -18.18 -1.78
C ASP A 213 10.77 -16.75 -1.23
N GLY A 214 9.97 -16.57 -0.17
CA GLY A 214 9.73 -15.30 0.48
C GLY A 214 8.70 -14.42 -0.20
N LYS A 215 7.94 -14.93 -1.16
CA LYS A 215 6.92 -14.20 -1.90
C LYS A 215 5.56 -14.85 -1.73
N TYR A 216 4.54 -14.07 -2.09
CA TYR A 216 3.19 -14.56 -2.30
C TYR A 216 2.67 -13.98 -3.61
N VAL A 217 2.27 -14.85 -4.55
CA VAL A 217 1.72 -14.42 -5.85
C VAL A 217 0.21 -14.59 -5.83
N PHE A 218 -0.53 -13.49 -5.75
CA PHE A 218 -1.98 -13.52 -5.75
C PHE A 218 -2.56 -13.33 -7.17
N PRO A 219 -3.53 -14.16 -7.59
CA PRO A 219 -4.12 -15.29 -6.86
C PRO A 219 -3.50 -16.66 -7.23
N ASP A 220 -2.38 -16.67 -7.96
CA ASP A 220 -1.81 -17.90 -8.53
C ASP A 220 -1.31 -18.90 -7.46
N GLU A 221 -0.96 -18.42 -6.25
CA GLU A 221 -0.54 -19.25 -5.10
C GLU A 221 -1.66 -19.43 -4.05
N VAL A 222 -2.88 -18.96 -4.32
CA VAL A 222 -4.01 -19.18 -3.40
C VAL A 222 -4.35 -20.67 -3.40
N PRO A 223 -4.30 -21.36 -2.24
CA PRO A 223 -4.53 -22.80 -2.20
C PRO A 223 -5.99 -23.15 -2.51
N THR A 224 -6.21 -24.40 -2.93
CA THR A 224 -7.54 -24.99 -3.13
C THR A 224 -8.00 -25.86 -1.96
N ASP A 225 -7.09 -26.27 -1.07
CA ASP A 225 -7.40 -27.03 0.13
C ASP A 225 -7.94 -26.10 1.24
N PRO A 226 -9.18 -26.29 1.72
CA PRO A 226 -9.75 -25.51 2.83
C PRO A 226 -8.95 -25.54 4.14
N ALA A 227 -8.10 -26.54 4.35
CA ALA A 227 -7.24 -26.63 5.52
C ALA A 227 -5.92 -25.85 5.38
N ALA A 228 -5.56 -25.44 4.17
CA ALA A 228 -4.33 -24.71 3.91
C ALA A 228 -4.45 -23.24 4.31
N ARG A 229 -3.32 -22.64 4.72
CA ARG A 229 -3.27 -21.20 5.04
C ARG A 229 -3.42 -20.37 3.78
N GLY A 230 -4.22 -19.31 3.83
CA GLY A 230 -4.48 -18.44 2.68
C GLY A 230 -5.64 -18.93 1.82
N TYR A 231 -6.30 -20.03 2.19
CA TYR A 231 -7.53 -20.47 1.52
C TYR A 231 -8.63 -19.41 1.64
N GLU A 232 -8.66 -18.66 2.74
CA GLU A 232 -9.60 -17.55 2.93
C GLU A 232 -9.54 -16.51 1.79
N GLU A 233 -8.37 -16.33 1.17
CA GLU A 233 -8.17 -15.36 0.08
C GLU A 233 -8.83 -15.78 -1.24
N ARG A 234 -9.37 -17.01 -1.33
CA ARG A 234 -10.13 -17.44 -2.52
C ARG A 234 -11.35 -16.58 -2.79
N GLU A 235 -12.01 -16.09 -1.74
CA GLU A 235 -13.19 -15.24 -1.83
C GLU A 235 -12.85 -13.85 -2.41
N ASN A 236 -11.57 -13.46 -2.32
CA ASN A 236 -11.06 -12.19 -2.84
C ASN A 236 -10.63 -12.28 -4.30
N ILE A 237 -10.66 -13.46 -4.95
CA ILE A 237 -10.24 -13.58 -6.36
C ILE A 237 -11.30 -12.99 -7.28
N SER A 238 -10.96 -11.91 -7.98
CA SER A 238 -11.88 -11.24 -8.90
C SER A 238 -11.68 -11.67 -10.36
N ASN A 239 -12.79 -11.79 -11.09
CA ASN A 239 -12.78 -11.91 -12.56
C ASN A 239 -12.38 -10.61 -13.26
N ALA A 240 -12.41 -9.46 -12.57
CA ALA A 240 -11.92 -8.18 -13.09
C ALA A 240 -10.42 -8.22 -13.42
N ARG A 241 -9.67 -9.20 -12.90
CA ARG A 241 -8.26 -9.43 -13.23
C ARG A 241 -8.04 -9.87 -14.67
N GLN A 242 -9.10 -10.21 -15.40
CA GLN A 242 -9.05 -10.71 -16.77
C GLN A 242 -9.89 -9.86 -17.73
N TRP A 243 -9.50 -9.89 -19.00
CA TRP A 243 -10.23 -9.27 -20.10
C TRP A 243 -10.09 -10.09 -21.37
N THR A 244 -11.23 -10.52 -21.92
CA THR A 244 -11.29 -11.10 -23.27
C THR A 244 -11.47 -9.99 -24.29
N VAL A 245 -10.56 -9.91 -25.26
CA VAL A 245 -10.57 -8.90 -26.31
C VAL A 245 -11.75 -9.14 -27.24
N GLY A 246 -12.58 -8.10 -27.41
CA GLY A 246 -13.78 -8.18 -28.25
C GLY A 246 -13.50 -8.10 -29.77
N PRO A 247 -14.56 -8.12 -30.59
CA PRO A 247 -14.44 -8.01 -32.05
C PRO A 247 -13.67 -6.76 -32.50
N GLY A 248 -12.81 -6.93 -33.50
CA GLY A 248 -11.91 -5.89 -34.05
C GLY A 248 -10.51 -5.84 -33.41
N GLY A 249 -10.28 -6.64 -32.36
CA GLY A 249 -9.00 -6.66 -31.64
C GLY A 249 -8.75 -5.39 -30.83
N ALA A 250 -7.56 -5.29 -30.26
CA ALA A 250 -7.12 -4.15 -29.47
C ALA A 250 -5.63 -3.85 -29.71
N THR A 251 -5.25 -2.59 -29.55
CA THR A 251 -3.85 -2.17 -29.51
C THR A 251 -3.60 -1.59 -28.13
N LEU A 252 -2.77 -2.26 -27.33
CA LEU A 252 -2.34 -1.79 -26.01
C LEU A 252 -1.20 -0.78 -26.18
N VAL A 253 -1.28 0.35 -25.49
CA VAL A 253 -0.36 1.48 -25.71
C VAL A 253 0.31 1.98 -24.44
N PHE A 254 -0.30 1.73 -23.28
CA PHE A 254 0.29 2.08 -21.98
C PHE A 254 -0.26 1.20 -20.87
N GLY A 255 0.58 0.82 -19.91
CA GLY A 255 0.18 0.10 -18.72
C GLY A 255 1.02 0.49 -17.50
N SER A 256 0.36 0.55 -16.34
CA SER A 256 1.00 0.83 -15.05
C SER A 256 0.34 0.02 -13.95
N GLY A 257 1.13 -0.62 -13.10
CA GLY A 257 0.61 -1.29 -11.91
C GLY A 257 0.45 -0.33 -10.73
N HIS A 258 -0.52 -0.61 -9.87
CA HIS A 258 -0.70 -0.01 -8.55
C HIS A 258 -0.71 -1.14 -7.51
N LEU A 259 -0.06 -0.89 -6.37
CA LEU A 259 0.10 -1.86 -5.29
C LEU A 259 0.20 -1.12 -3.96
N HIS A 260 -0.25 -1.79 -2.90
CA HIS A 260 0.03 -1.40 -1.54
C HIS A 260 1.45 -1.84 -1.12
N PRO A 261 1.99 -1.29 -0.02
CA PRO A 261 3.31 -1.65 0.49
C PRO A 261 3.47 -3.16 0.71
N GLY A 262 4.70 -3.64 0.52
CA GLY A 262 4.98 -5.08 0.38
C GLY A 262 4.95 -5.57 -1.06
N GLY A 263 4.19 -4.90 -1.94
CA GLY A 263 4.04 -5.28 -3.34
C GLY A 263 5.34 -5.11 -4.14
N LEU A 264 5.76 -6.15 -4.85
CA LEU A 264 6.96 -6.15 -5.67
C LEU A 264 6.67 -5.80 -7.11
N ASN A 265 5.59 -6.34 -7.67
CA ASN A 265 5.21 -6.12 -9.06
C ASN A 265 3.79 -6.60 -9.37
N VAL A 266 3.23 -6.04 -10.44
CA VAL A 266 2.04 -6.55 -11.14
C VAL A 266 2.49 -7.06 -12.51
N ASP A 267 2.20 -8.32 -12.82
CA ASP A 267 2.49 -8.93 -14.12
C ASP A 267 1.27 -8.87 -15.04
N LEU A 268 1.51 -8.57 -16.31
CA LEU A 268 0.53 -8.58 -17.39
C LEU A 268 0.89 -9.68 -18.39
N LYS A 269 -0.04 -10.61 -18.59
CA LYS A 269 0.08 -11.71 -19.54
C LYS A 269 -1.12 -11.76 -20.48
N VAL A 270 -0.94 -12.42 -21.61
CA VAL A 270 -2.02 -12.75 -22.55
C VAL A 270 -1.98 -14.24 -22.86
N ALA A 271 -3.16 -14.84 -22.98
CA ALA A 271 -3.35 -16.16 -23.53
C ALA A 271 -4.13 -16.09 -24.85
N ARG A 272 -3.75 -16.92 -25.82
CA ARG A 272 -4.47 -17.11 -27.08
C ARG A 272 -4.58 -18.60 -27.33
N ASP A 273 -5.81 -19.07 -27.43
CA ASP A 273 -6.15 -20.45 -27.80
C ASP A 273 -5.41 -20.83 -29.08
N GLY A 274 -4.63 -21.89 -29.00
CA GLY A 274 -3.88 -22.48 -30.08
C GLY A 274 -4.70 -23.56 -30.79
N PRO A 275 -4.10 -24.30 -31.74
CA PRO A 275 -4.74 -25.40 -32.44
C PRO A 275 -4.67 -26.72 -31.65
N ASP A 276 -4.56 -26.67 -30.33
CA ASP A 276 -4.45 -27.88 -29.52
C ASP A 276 -5.82 -28.56 -29.32
N ALA A 277 -5.85 -29.69 -28.60
CA ALA A 277 -7.10 -30.41 -28.35
C ALA A 277 -7.98 -29.74 -27.28
N GLY A 278 -7.45 -28.69 -26.63
CA GLY A 278 -8.15 -27.85 -25.68
C GLY A 278 -9.12 -26.90 -26.39
N THR A 279 -9.95 -26.24 -25.58
CA THR A 279 -10.81 -25.14 -26.06
C THR A 279 -10.74 -23.95 -25.12
N VAL A 280 -9.71 -23.90 -24.26
CA VAL A 280 -9.61 -22.95 -23.15
C VAL A 280 -8.24 -22.26 -23.18
N ALA A 281 -8.17 -21.15 -23.91
CA ALA A 281 -7.01 -20.25 -23.94
C ALA A 281 -6.19 -20.21 -22.63
N GLY A 282 -4.94 -20.68 -22.74
CA GLY A 282 -3.94 -20.73 -21.68
C GLY A 282 -3.90 -22.06 -20.92
N ASP A 283 -4.55 -23.12 -21.41
CA ASP A 283 -4.43 -24.49 -20.90
C ASP A 283 -3.10 -25.15 -21.28
N ASP A 284 -2.50 -24.76 -22.41
CA ASP A 284 -1.09 -25.07 -22.72
C ASP A 284 -0.14 -23.88 -22.42
N PRO A 285 1.01 -24.07 -21.75
CA PRO A 285 1.96 -22.99 -21.47
C PRO A 285 2.48 -22.25 -22.71
N SER A 286 2.50 -22.91 -23.87
CA SER A 286 2.88 -22.32 -25.16
C SER A 286 1.86 -21.31 -25.69
N GLU A 287 0.67 -21.25 -25.10
CA GLU A 287 -0.39 -20.27 -25.40
C GLU A 287 -0.29 -18.99 -24.59
N VAL A 288 0.63 -18.92 -23.61
CA VAL A 288 0.76 -17.78 -22.72
C VAL A 288 1.99 -16.94 -23.09
N ARG A 289 1.82 -15.63 -23.13
CA ARG A 289 2.90 -14.66 -23.37
C ARG A 289 2.91 -13.59 -22.29
N GLN A 290 4.09 -13.33 -21.75
CA GLN A 290 4.32 -12.21 -20.84
C GLN A 290 4.41 -10.92 -21.66
N LEU A 291 3.61 -9.92 -21.31
CA LEU A 291 3.55 -8.65 -22.03
C LEU A 291 4.32 -7.54 -21.30
N PHE A 292 4.18 -7.48 -19.98
CA PHE A 292 4.79 -6.44 -19.18
C PHE A 292 4.85 -6.83 -17.69
N ARG A 293 5.90 -6.38 -16.99
CA ARG A 293 6.00 -6.44 -15.53
C ARG A 293 6.17 -5.03 -14.95
N SER A 294 5.14 -4.53 -14.28
CA SER A 294 5.17 -3.27 -13.55
C SER A 294 5.87 -3.47 -12.21
N ARG A 295 7.16 -3.14 -12.11
CA ARG A 295 7.97 -3.37 -10.89
C ARG A 295 7.98 -2.14 -9.98
N ALA A 296 7.85 -2.37 -8.67
CA ALA A 296 8.16 -1.38 -7.65
C ALA A 296 9.66 -1.09 -7.58
N LYS A 297 10.02 0.19 -7.50
CA LYS A 297 11.36 0.66 -7.17
C LYS A 297 11.34 1.28 -5.78
N TYR A 298 11.81 0.53 -4.80
CA TYR A 298 12.08 1.05 -3.46
C TYR A 298 13.40 1.83 -3.45
N TYR A 299 13.38 3.03 -2.88
CA TYR A 299 14.57 3.89 -2.75
C TYR A 299 15.34 3.60 -1.47
N GLU A 300 14.66 3.11 -0.42
CA GLU A 300 15.32 2.76 0.83
C GLU A 300 15.91 1.34 0.82
N PRO A 301 17.08 1.12 1.46
CA PRO A 301 17.66 -0.21 1.64
C PRO A 301 16.76 -1.20 2.38
N ALA A 302 15.75 -0.70 3.11
CA ALA A 302 14.78 -1.53 3.81
C ALA A 302 13.96 -2.41 2.83
N GLY A 303 13.85 -2.00 1.56
CA GLY A 303 13.11 -2.72 0.52
C GLY A 303 11.60 -2.54 0.68
N ALA A 304 10.84 -3.62 0.43
CA ALA A 304 9.38 -3.60 0.33
C ALA A 304 8.61 -3.17 1.59
N VAL A 305 9.31 -2.95 2.70
CA VAL A 305 8.74 -2.37 3.91
C VAL A 305 8.72 -0.84 3.90
N SER A 306 9.37 -0.20 2.94
CA SER A 306 9.34 1.24 2.77
C SER A 306 8.15 1.68 1.93
N TRP A 307 7.69 2.90 2.16
CA TRP A 307 6.67 3.59 1.34
C TRP A 307 7.31 4.56 0.34
N ASP A 308 8.63 4.69 0.41
CA ASP A 308 9.44 5.41 -0.56
C ASP A 308 9.66 4.56 -1.80
N VAL A 309 8.61 4.53 -2.63
CA VAL A 309 8.46 3.67 -3.80
C VAL A 309 7.97 4.46 -5.01
N SER A 310 8.36 4.01 -6.19
CA SER A 310 7.76 4.42 -7.46
C SER A 310 7.55 3.21 -8.35
N MET A 311 6.51 3.24 -9.18
CA MET A 311 6.22 2.15 -10.10
C MET A 311 6.91 2.36 -11.46
N LYS A 312 7.39 1.25 -12.03
CA LYS A 312 7.78 1.21 -13.43
C LYS A 312 6.56 1.00 -14.31
N VAL A 313 6.46 1.80 -15.36
CA VAL A 313 5.39 1.75 -16.36
C VAL A 313 5.95 1.33 -17.72
N THR A 314 5.08 1.02 -18.67
CA THR A 314 5.50 0.66 -20.04
C THR A 314 6.32 1.80 -20.67
N ARG A 315 7.26 1.44 -21.55
CA ARG A 315 8.08 2.42 -22.28
C ARG A 315 7.27 3.07 -23.42
N PRO A 316 7.67 4.26 -23.93
CA PRO A 316 6.92 4.95 -24.98
C PRO A 316 6.71 4.14 -26.26
N ASP A 317 7.62 3.23 -26.58
CA ASP A 317 7.64 2.34 -27.75
C ASP A 317 6.91 1.01 -27.53
N TRP A 318 6.44 0.72 -26.31
CA TRP A 318 5.71 -0.51 -26.01
C TRP A 318 4.32 -0.47 -26.66
N ARG A 319 4.09 -1.32 -27.67
CA ARG A 319 2.82 -1.44 -28.40
C ARG A 319 2.51 -2.89 -28.68
N ILE A 320 1.36 -3.37 -28.17
CA ILE A 320 0.95 -4.77 -28.32
C ILE A 320 -0.35 -4.83 -29.11
N ARG A 321 -0.35 -5.58 -30.22
CA ARG A 321 -1.56 -5.87 -31.01
C ARG A 321 -2.16 -7.17 -30.51
N LEU A 322 -3.45 -7.13 -30.18
CA LEU A 322 -4.24 -8.27 -29.75
C LEU A 322 -5.35 -8.58 -30.75
N LYS A 323 -5.61 -9.85 -30.94
CA LYS A 323 -6.70 -10.37 -31.78
C LYS A 323 -7.97 -10.52 -30.93
N ALA A 324 -9.11 -10.58 -31.59
CA ALA A 324 -10.36 -10.91 -30.90
C ALA A 324 -10.24 -12.32 -30.29
N GLY A 325 -10.73 -12.50 -29.07
CA GLY A 325 -10.62 -13.75 -28.30
C GLY A 325 -9.40 -13.83 -27.38
N ASP A 326 -8.36 -13.02 -27.59
CA ASP A 326 -7.19 -12.99 -26.70
C ASP A 326 -7.63 -12.68 -25.26
N ARG A 327 -7.10 -13.43 -24.28
CA ARG A 327 -7.39 -13.26 -22.85
C ARG A 327 -6.23 -12.61 -22.14
N VAL A 328 -6.36 -11.32 -21.85
CA VAL A 328 -5.40 -10.57 -21.03
C VAL A 328 -5.69 -10.83 -19.56
N SER A 329 -4.66 -11.02 -18.74
CA SER A 329 -4.81 -11.19 -17.30
C SER A 329 -3.65 -10.61 -16.50
N ILE A 330 -3.90 -10.35 -15.21
CA ILE A 330 -2.88 -9.94 -14.25
C ILE A 330 -2.78 -10.86 -13.04
N ASN A 331 -1.61 -10.85 -12.42
CA ASN A 331 -1.38 -11.30 -11.04
C ASN A 331 -0.46 -10.27 -10.35
N VAL A 332 -0.34 -10.35 -9.02
CA VAL A 332 0.50 -9.45 -8.22
C VAL A 332 1.38 -10.26 -7.28
N THR A 333 2.62 -9.82 -7.08
CA THR A 333 3.58 -10.47 -6.18
C THR A 333 3.90 -9.58 -4.99
N TYR A 334 3.85 -10.13 -3.77
CA TYR A 334 4.21 -9.45 -2.51
C TYR A 334 5.44 -10.08 -1.84
N ASP A 335 6.26 -9.29 -1.15
CA ASP A 335 7.39 -9.76 -0.32
C ASP A 335 6.93 -10.05 1.10
N VAL A 336 6.74 -11.33 1.42
CA VAL A 336 6.22 -11.76 2.72
C VAL A 336 7.34 -12.27 3.67
N ARG A 337 8.61 -11.93 3.40
CA ARG A 337 9.73 -12.37 4.27
C ARG A 337 9.70 -11.66 5.61
N LYS A 338 9.54 -10.34 5.57
CA LYS A 338 9.73 -9.45 6.73
C LYS A 338 8.43 -9.15 7.49
N ALA A 339 7.31 -9.12 6.79
CA ALA A 339 6.01 -8.73 7.34
C ALA A 339 4.88 -9.48 6.61
N SER A 340 3.76 -9.66 7.30
CA SER A 340 2.47 -9.90 6.65
C SER A 340 1.90 -8.56 6.19
N TRP A 341 1.22 -8.55 5.05
CA TRP A 341 0.55 -7.38 4.50
C TRP A 341 -0.95 -7.64 4.53
N TYR A 342 -1.67 -6.76 5.21
CA TYR A 342 -3.13 -6.81 5.25
C TYR A 342 -3.66 -5.74 4.32
N GLU A 343 -4.80 -6.00 3.70
CA GLU A 343 -5.46 -5.05 2.82
C GLU A 343 -4.58 -4.69 1.60
N SER A 344 -3.97 -5.69 0.96
CA SER A 344 -3.11 -5.56 -0.24
C SER A 344 -3.93 -5.30 -1.50
N MET A 345 -3.34 -4.63 -2.50
CA MET A 345 -3.97 -4.34 -3.79
C MET A 345 -3.11 -4.79 -4.97
N GLY A 346 -3.75 -5.10 -6.10
CA GLY A 346 -3.07 -5.47 -7.34
C GLY A 346 -3.86 -5.02 -8.57
N ILE A 347 -3.59 -3.80 -9.03
CA ILE A 347 -4.37 -3.14 -10.07
C ILE A 347 -3.47 -2.80 -11.25
N LEU A 348 -4.00 -2.88 -12.48
CA LEU A 348 -3.31 -2.43 -13.69
C LEU A 348 -4.30 -1.72 -14.63
N PRO A 349 -4.36 -0.38 -14.63
CA PRO A 349 -5.04 0.38 -15.67
C PRO A 349 -4.29 0.24 -16.99
N LEU A 350 -4.97 -0.31 -18.00
CA LEU A 350 -4.41 -0.62 -19.31
C LEU A 350 -5.03 0.29 -20.38
N ALA A 351 -4.23 1.18 -20.95
CA ALA A 351 -4.65 2.04 -22.05
C ALA A 351 -4.61 1.29 -23.37
N TRP A 352 -5.71 1.38 -24.13
CA TRP A 352 -5.84 0.70 -25.42
C TRP A 352 -6.69 1.48 -26.42
N THR A 353 -6.55 1.16 -27.71
CA THR A 353 -7.41 1.65 -28.81
C THR A 353 -7.80 0.51 -29.75
N LYS A 354 -8.83 0.71 -30.58
CA LYS A 354 -9.14 -0.17 -31.72
C LYS A 354 -8.29 0.13 -32.96
N LYS A 355 -7.64 1.30 -33.02
CA LYS A 355 -6.79 1.68 -34.15
C LYS A 355 -5.66 0.66 -34.31
N ASN A 356 -5.43 0.26 -35.56
CA ASN A 356 -4.27 -0.53 -35.91
C ASN A 356 -3.05 0.41 -35.91
N ASP A 357 -2.13 0.20 -34.96
CA ASP A 357 -0.85 0.90 -34.92
C ASP A 357 0.19 0.03 -35.65
N PRO A 358 0.78 0.47 -36.77
CA PRO A 358 1.80 -0.30 -37.49
C PRO A 358 3.04 -0.64 -36.65
N ALA A 359 3.30 0.10 -35.57
CA ALA A 359 4.39 -0.20 -34.65
C ALA A 359 4.04 -1.30 -33.64
N ALA A 360 2.75 -1.65 -33.49
CA ALA A 360 2.31 -2.67 -32.55
C ALA A 360 2.74 -4.07 -32.99
N LYS A 361 3.13 -4.88 -32.00
CA LYS A 361 3.59 -6.25 -32.19
C LYS A 361 2.58 -7.25 -31.66
N ASP A 362 2.31 -8.29 -32.43
CA ASP A 362 1.48 -9.38 -31.96
C ASP A 362 2.31 -10.31 -31.04
N PRO A 363 1.83 -10.66 -29.85
CA PRO A 363 2.63 -11.45 -28.89
C PRO A 363 2.94 -12.87 -29.34
N PHE A 364 2.25 -13.39 -30.34
CA PHE A 364 2.44 -14.72 -30.90
C PHE A 364 3.12 -14.66 -32.26
N ASP A 365 2.70 -13.75 -33.15
CA ASP A 365 3.29 -13.64 -34.48
C ASP A 365 4.67 -12.92 -34.43
N ASP A 366 4.85 -11.97 -33.50
CA ASP A 366 6.09 -11.20 -33.30
C ASP A 366 6.77 -11.55 -31.95
N GLN A 367 6.77 -12.84 -31.56
CA GLN A 367 7.20 -13.29 -30.23
C GLN A 367 8.56 -12.72 -29.79
N ALA A 368 9.57 -12.72 -30.66
CA ALA A 368 10.91 -12.22 -30.34
C ALA A 368 10.90 -10.74 -29.97
N ALA A 369 10.12 -9.92 -30.68
CA ALA A 369 10.01 -8.49 -30.42
C ALA A 369 9.27 -8.21 -29.10
N VAL A 370 8.18 -8.94 -28.83
CA VAL A 370 7.45 -8.81 -27.55
C VAL A 370 8.29 -9.28 -26.38
N LYS A 371 9.04 -10.37 -26.54
CA LYS A 371 10.01 -10.82 -25.52
C LYS A 371 11.08 -9.76 -25.26
N ALA A 372 11.64 -9.15 -26.32
CA ALA A 372 12.62 -8.08 -26.16
C ALA A 372 12.04 -6.87 -25.40
N MET A 373 10.78 -6.49 -25.67
CA MET A 373 10.09 -5.45 -24.91
C MET A 373 9.91 -5.81 -23.43
N TYR A 374 9.51 -7.06 -23.14
CA TYR A 374 9.37 -7.56 -21.77
C TYR A 374 10.71 -7.57 -21.01
N ASP A 375 11.78 -8.08 -21.65
CA ASP A 375 13.12 -8.16 -21.08
C ASP A 375 13.73 -6.78 -20.83
N ALA A 376 13.45 -5.83 -21.73
CA ALA A 376 13.75 -4.41 -21.53
C ALA A 376 13.13 -3.88 -20.23
N GLY A 377 11.91 -4.32 -19.89
CA GLY A 377 11.18 -3.93 -18.70
C GLY A 377 10.75 -2.46 -18.70
N GLY A 378 10.06 -2.06 -17.63
CA GLY A 378 9.50 -0.71 -17.54
C GLY A 378 10.50 0.41 -17.25
N ILE A 379 9.99 1.63 -17.37
CA ILE A 379 10.66 2.90 -17.05
C ILE A 379 9.93 3.57 -15.87
N LEU A 380 10.63 4.32 -15.01
CA LEU A 380 10.00 4.94 -13.84
C LEU A 380 8.98 6.02 -14.25
N SER A 381 7.81 6.03 -13.63
CA SER A 381 6.81 7.09 -13.83
C SER A 381 7.30 8.45 -13.29
N HIS A 382 7.99 8.45 -12.15
CA HIS A 382 8.66 9.61 -11.53
C HIS A 382 9.88 9.18 -10.68
N GLY A 383 10.59 10.18 -10.15
CA GLY A 383 11.68 9.99 -9.20
C GLY A 383 11.20 9.94 -7.74
N ARG A 384 12.17 9.83 -6.82
CA ARG A 384 11.92 9.81 -5.38
C ARG A 384 11.13 11.04 -4.93
N LEU A 385 10.12 10.84 -4.08
CA LEU A 385 9.28 11.92 -3.54
C LEU A 385 9.69 12.27 -2.11
N PRO A 386 9.93 13.56 -1.76
CA PRO A 386 10.33 13.95 -0.41
C PRO A 386 9.34 13.54 0.68
N GLU A 387 8.04 13.59 0.38
CA GLU A 387 6.98 13.24 1.32
C GLU A 387 6.94 11.76 1.70
N ASN A 388 7.47 10.87 0.85
CA ASN A 388 7.50 9.44 1.08
C ASN A 388 8.70 9.00 1.94
N ILE A 389 9.61 9.92 2.27
CA ILE A 389 10.78 9.62 3.11
C ILE A 389 10.32 9.43 4.55
N ASP A 390 10.28 8.18 5.00
CA ASP A 390 9.83 7.79 6.34
C ASP A 390 10.96 7.88 7.38
N TYR A 391 11.50 9.09 7.57
CA TYR A 391 12.65 9.31 8.45
C TYR A 391 12.34 9.08 9.94
N LYS A 392 11.06 9.02 10.34
CA LYS A 392 10.65 8.74 11.72
C LYS A 392 10.61 7.25 12.03
N ALA A 393 10.30 6.40 11.06
CA ALA A 393 10.26 4.97 11.25
C ALA A 393 11.59 4.41 11.79
N ASN A 394 11.46 3.42 12.68
CA ASN A 394 12.57 2.61 13.18
C ASN A 394 13.70 3.41 13.88
N LYS A 395 13.47 4.68 14.22
CA LYS A 395 14.43 5.49 15.01
C LYS A 395 14.47 5.05 16.47
N ASN A 396 15.64 5.12 17.09
CA ASN A 396 15.76 4.79 18.51
C ASN A 396 15.12 5.89 19.37
N LEU A 397 14.06 5.54 20.08
CA LEU A 397 13.35 6.44 20.99
C LEU A 397 13.85 6.38 22.44
N GLY A 398 14.77 5.46 22.77
CA GLY A 398 15.19 5.18 24.14
C GLY A 398 14.12 4.47 24.97
N LEU A 399 13.09 3.91 24.34
CA LEU A 399 12.04 3.15 25.01
C LEU A 399 12.59 1.80 25.50
N PRO A 400 12.22 1.35 26.71
CA PRO A 400 12.62 0.04 27.22
C PRO A 400 12.05 -1.09 26.36
N ASN A 401 12.73 -2.22 26.33
CA ASN A 401 12.22 -3.44 25.73
C ASN A 401 11.12 -4.05 26.62
N PRO A 402 9.86 -4.20 26.16
CA PRO A 402 8.78 -4.74 26.98
C PRO A 402 9.07 -6.14 27.54
N LYS A 403 9.88 -6.95 26.82
CA LYS A 403 10.34 -8.26 27.30
C LYS A 403 11.12 -8.20 28.61
N ARG A 404 11.80 -7.08 28.89
CA ARG A 404 12.65 -6.88 30.07
C ARG A 404 11.94 -6.13 31.21
N LEU A 405 10.78 -5.54 30.94
CA LEU A 405 10.02 -4.83 31.97
C LEU A 405 9.33 -5.81 32.90
N LYS A 406 9.56 -5.71 34.21
CA LYS A 406 8.81 -6.46 35.22
C LYS A 406 7.33 -6.09 35.15
N SER A 407 6.45 -7.10 35.10
CA SER A 407 4.99 -6.88 35.12
C SER A 407 4.47 -6.35 36.47
N LYS A 408 5.24 -6.54 37.56
CA LYS A 408 4.88 -6.15 38.94
C LYS A 408 3.46 -6.57 39.34
N GLY A 409 3.07 -7.81 39.03
CA GLY A 409 1.76 -8.37 39.39
C GLY A 409 0.56 -7.82 38.60
N LYS A 410 0.76 -6.89 37.64
CA LYS A 410 -0.32 -6.41 36.78
C LYS A 410 -0.91 -7.57 36.00
N LYS A 411 -2.20 -7.84 36.17
CA LYS A 411 -2.96 -8.84 35.41
C LYS A 411 -3.68 -8.16 34.24
N VAL A 412 -3.99 -8.92 33.19
CA VAL A 412 -4.97 -8.48 32.19
C VAL A 412 -6.31 -8.25 32.91
N PRO A 413 -7.01 -7.12 32.70
CA PRO A 413 -8.30 -6.88 33.34
C PRO A 413 -9.34 -7.94 32.92
N LYS A 414 -10.29 -8.25 33.81
CA LYS A 414 -11.37 -9.23 33.51
C LYS A 414 -12.18 -8.86 32.26
N ARG A 415 -12.43 -7.55 32.06
CA ARG A 415 -13.14 -7.01 30.89
C ARG A 415 -12.23 -6.73 29.69
N GLY A 416 -11.00 -7.27 29.67
CA GLY A 416 -10.06 -7.06 28.58
C GLY A 416 -9.32 -5.72 28.61
N ILE A 417 -8.72 -5.36 27.47
CA ILE A 417 -7.96 -4.13 27.25
C ILE A 417 -8.80 -3.17 26.41
N LYS A 418 -9.10 -2.00 26.96
CA LYS A 418 -9.83 -0.95 26.26
C LYS A 418 -8.87 -0.12 25.40
N ILE A 419 -9.31 0.27 24.20
CA ILE A 419 -8.69 1.29 23.36
C ILE A 419 -9.51 2.55 23.54
N SER A 420 -8.88 3.63 23.95
CA SER A 420 -9.53 4.94 24.08
C SER A 420 -8.50 6.04 23.98
N SER A 421 -8.86 7.13 23.31
CA SER A 421 -7.99 8.27 23.02
C SER A 421 -6.64 7.82 22.46
N PHE A 422 -6.68 6.92 21.46
CA PHE A 422 -5.48 6.39 20.82
C PHE A 422 -4.51 5.69 21.78
N LEU A 423 -5.01 5.03 22.82
CA LEU A 423 -4.20 4.30 23.79
C LEU A 423 -4.84 2.99 24.25
N TYR A 424 -4.02 1.93 24.33
CA TYR A 424 -4.40 0.70 25.02
C TYR A 424 -4.27 0.86 26.55
N SER A 425 -5.36 0.71 27.29
CA SER A 425 -5.44 1.08 28.71
C SER A 425 -4.50 0.33 29.68
N LYS A 426 -3.98 -0.85 29.30
CA LYS A 426 -3.01 -1.63 30.10
C LYS A 426 -1.89 -2.20 29.23
N GLY A 427 -0.65 -1.95 29.64
CA GLY A 427 0.54 -2.35 28.88
C GLY A 427 0.72 -1.58 27.58
N GLY A 428 -0.20 -0.67 27.27
CA GLY A 428 -0.15 0.21 26.13
C GLY A 428 0.81 1.38 26.30
N TYR A 429 1.33 1.87 25.19
CA TYR A 429 2.16 3.05 25.14
C TYR A 429 2.14 3.70 23.76
N SER A 430 2.42 5.00 23.75
CA SER A 430 2.72 5.74 22.52
C SER A 430 4.23 5.64 22.26
N ALA A 431 4.61 5.39 21.00
CA ALA A 431 6.00 5.31 20.58
C ALA A 431 6.62 6.72 20.45
N THR A 432 6.81 7.39 21.59
CA THR A 432 7.43 8.70 21.71
C THR A 432 8.58 8.67 22.73
N ARG A 433 9.57 9.54 22.56
CA ARG A 433 10.67 9.66 23.52
C ARG A 433 10.12 10.14 24.87
N GLY A 434 10.62 9.57 25.97
CA GLY A 434 10.22 9.98 27.32
C GLY A 434 8.91 9.37 27.83
N PHE A 435 8.25 8.48 27.06
CA PHE A 435 7.02 7.83 27.53
C PHE A 435 7.22 7.11 28.88
N PRO A 436 6.31 7.26 29.87
CA PRO A 436 6.51 6.72 31.21
C PRO A 436 6.67 5.18 31.24
N LYS A 437 7.89 4.70 31.55
CA LYS A 437 8.23 3.26 31.63
C LYS A 437 7.28 2.43 32.51
N ARG A 438 6.65 3.04 33.52
CA ARG A 438 5.69 2.36 34.42
C ARG A 438 4.40 1.93 33.72
N LEU A 439 3.98 2.66 32.68
CA LEU A 439 2.76 2.43 31.92
C LEU A 439 2.96 1.32 30.88
N MET A 440 4.16 1.22 30.29
CA MET A 440 4.59 0.18 29.34
C MET A 440 4.67 -1.25 29.91
N ARG A 441 4.48 -1.44 31.23
CA ARG A 441 4.67 -2.75 31.86
C ARG A 441 3.59 -3.73 31.36
N PRO A 442 3.97 -4.87 30.74
CA PRO A 442 3.00 -5.81 30.19
C PRO A 442 2.14 -6.42 31.29
N PRO A 443 0.80 -6.36 31.20
CA PRO A 443 -0.07 -7.19 32.02
C PRO A 443 0.17 -8.68 31.77
N VAL A 444 -0.14 -9.50 32.77
CA VAL A 444 0.07 -10.95 32.75
C VAL A 444 -1.24 -11.69 32.52
N ILE A 445 -1.19 -12.71 31.67
CA ILE A 445 -2.26 -13.70 31.46
C ILE A 445 -1.74 -15.12 31.72
N ASN A 446 -2.62 -16.06 32.07
CA ASN A 446 -2.24 -17.46 32.20
C ASN A 446 -1.98 -18.10 30.82
N PRO A 447 -1.10 -19.12 30.73
CA PRO A 447 -0.92 -19.89 29.50
C PRO A 447 -2.24 -20.42 28.95
N GLY A 448 -2.44 -20.27 27.64
CA GLY A 448 -3.67 -20.68 26.95
C GLY A 448 -4.83 -19.69 27.06
N GLY A 449 -4.69 -18.62 27.85
CA GLY A 449 -5.69 -17.55 27.92
C GLY A 449 -5.73 -16.69 26.66
N THR A 450 -6.85 -16.01 26.46
CA THR A 450 -7.09 -15.02 25.40
C THR A 450 -7.28 -13.63 26.01
N VAL A 451 -7.04 -12.58 25.23
CA VAL A 451 -7.33 -11.20 25.65
C VAL A 451 -8.36 -10.58 24.72
N THR A 452 -9.43 -10.05 25.30
CA THR A 452 -10.40 -9.24 24.56
C THR A 452 -9.95 -7.78 24.53
N PHE A 453 -10.03 -7.17 23.36
CA PHE A 453 -9.87 -5.75 23.11
C PHE A 453 -11.22 -5.15 22.77
N THR A 454 -11.46 -3.93 23.24
CA THR A 454 -12.66 -3.17 22.90
C THR A 454 -12.26 -1.76 22.48
N ASN A 455 -12.59 -1.38 21.26
CA ASN A 455 -12.43 -0.03 20.75
C ASN A 455 -13.55 0.86 21.30
N LEU A 456 -13.18 1.86 22.10
CA LEU A 456 -14.10 2.87 22.62
C LEU A 456 -13.99 4.19 21.86
N ASP A 457 -13.06 4.29 20.91
CA ASP A 457 -12.99 5.41 19.97
C ASP A 457 -13.87 5.14 18.73
N ALA A 458 -14.57 4.00 18.68
CA ALA A 458 -15.54 3.66 17.65
C ALA A 458 -16.72 2.93 18.28
N LEU A 459 -17.81 3.66 18.57
CA LEU A 459 -19.02 3.14 19.18
C LEU A 459 -20.22 3.45 18.29
N LEU A 460 -21.27 2.63 18.40
CA LEU A 460 -22.58 3.04 17.90
C LEU A 460 -23.30 3.84 18.99
N PRO A 461 -24.05 4.91 18.65
CA PRO A 461 -24.43 5.32 17.28
C PRO A 461 -23.52 6.39 16.66
N ASP A 462 -22.25 6.52 17.07
CA ASP A 462 -21.38 7.60 16.60
C ASP A 462 -21.22 7.58 15.07
N PRO A 463 -21.35 8.75 14.39
CA PRO A 463 -21.10 8.87 12.97
C PRO A 463 -19.70 8.37 12.57
N GLN A 464 -19.55 7.79 11.37
CA GLN A 464 -18.29 7.17 10.96
C GLN A 464 -17.09 8.15 10.98
N ASN A 465 -17.34 9.44 10.72
CA ASN A 465 -16.32 10.50 10.74
C ASN A 465 -15.92 10.95 12.14
N GLU A 466 -16.65 10.55 13.17
CA GLU A 466 -16.30 10.76 14.57
C GLU A 466 -15.61 9.54 15.19
N GLN A 467 -15.58 8.41 14.47
CA GLN A 467 -14.91 7.19 14.92
C GLN A 467 -13.42 7.20 14.54
N ALA A 468 -12.56 6.75 15.46
CA ALA A 468 -11.20 6.33 15.15
C ALA A 468 -11.12 4.80 15.18
N TRP A 469 -10.90 4.21 14.00
CA TRP A 469 -10.78 2.76 13.86
C TRP A 469 -9.39 2.30 14.25
N HIS A 470 -9.33 1.21 15.02
CA HIS A 470 -8.07 0.68 15.54
C HIS A 470 -7.89 -0.77 15.17
N SER A 471 -6.65 -1.18 15.00
CA SER A 471 -6.29 -2.59 14.87
C SER A 471 -5.43 -3.05 16.03
N ILE A 472 -5.34 -4.37 16.17
CA ILE A 472 -4.42 -5.02 17.08
C ILE A 472 -3.63 -6.07 16.30
N THR A 473 -2.50 -5.62 15.75
CA THR A 473 -1.61 -6.42 14.91
C THR A 473 -0.36 -6.80 15.68
N SER A 474 0.07 -8.06 15.62
CA SER A 474 1.31 -8.46 16.31
C SER A 474 2.57 -7.99 15.60
N CYS A 475 3.56 -7.62 16.41
CA CYS A 475 4.87 -7.22 15.92
C CYS A 475 5.99 -7.96 16.64
N LYS A 476 7.10 -8.16 15.93
CA LYS A 476 8.30 -8.74 16.51
C LYS A 476 8.85 -7.85 17.63
N ALA A 477 9.16 -8.46 18.77
CA ALA A 477 9.84 -7.76 19.85
C ALA A 477 11.19 -7.16 19.37
N PRO A 478 11.58 -5.95 19.80
CA PRO A 478 10.99 -5.20 20.91
C PRO A 478 9.84 -4.25 20.54
N CYS A 479 9.50 -4.06 19.26
CA CYS A 479 8.39 -3.22 18.80
C CYS A 479 8.32 -1.81 19.45
N ASN A 480 9.47 -1.18 19.73
CA ASN A 480 9.57 0.00 20.60
C ASN A 480 10.40 1.15 20.00
N LYS A 481 10.50 1.20 18.67
CA LYS A 481 11.18 2.27 17.93
C LYS A 481 10.18 3.28 17.35
N GLY A 482 10.72 4.32 16.73
CA GLY A 482 10.01 5.40 16.06
C GLY A 482 8.97 4.88 15.09
N SER A 483 7.80 5.49 15.15
CA SER A 483 6.68 5.20 14.28
C SER A 483 6.88 5.80 12.90
N GLY A 484 6.44 5.05 11.92
CA GLY A 484 6.15 5.46 10.56
C GLY A 484 5.44 4.29 9.90
N ILE A 485 5.20 4.32 8.61
CA ILE A 485 4.58 3.14 8.01
C ILE A 485 5.58 2.01 7.79
N GLY A 486 6.87 2.32 7.64
CA GLY A 486 7.91 1.29 7.59
C GLY A 486 8.20 0.61 8.94
N TYR A 487 7.58 1.06 10.04
CA TYR A 487 7.73 0.42 11.35
C TYR A 487 6.60 0.81 12.34
N PRO A 488 5.97 -0.18 13.01
CA PRO A 488 6.35 -1.58 13.11
C PRO A 488 5.86 -2.40 11.93
N LEU A 489 6.42 -3.59 11.84
CA LEU A 489 6.00 -4.59 10.87
C LEU A 489 5.11 -5.64 11.54
N ALA A 490 4.08 -6.08 10.83
CA ALA A 490 3.26 -7.24 11.18
C ALA A 490 4.09 -8.53 11.08
N SER A 491 4.91 -8.76 12.09
CA SER A 491 6.01 -9.73 12.08
C SER A 491 6.07 -10.51 13.39
N GLY A 492 4.95 -10.52 14.12
CA GLY A 492 4.83 -11.26 15.37
C GLY A 492 5.05 -12.77 15.20
N PRO A 493 5.38 -13.46 16.30
CA PRO A 493 5.63 -14.91 16.27
C PRO A 493 4.37 -15.77 16.09
N ILE A 494 3.18 -15.18 16.20
CA ILE A 494 1.87 -15.81 15.95
C ILE A 494 1.03 -14.83 15.13
N LYS A 495 0.17 -15.32 14.22
CA LYS A 495 -0.82 -14.49 13.52
C LYS A 495 -1.75 -13.87 14.56
N PHE A 496 -1.82 -12.56 14.56
CA PHE A 496 -2.65 -11.74 15.43
C PHE A 496 -2.87 -10.45 14.66
N ASP A 497 -4.06 -10.33 14.08
CA ASP A 497 -4.57 -9.14 13.43
C ASP A 497 -6.09 -9.15 13.65
N SER A 498 -6.64 -7.99 13.96
CA SER A 498 -8.03 -7.84 14.33
C SER A 498 -8.92 -7.36 13.19
N GLY A 499 -8.37 -7.08 12.01
CA GLY A 499 -8.99 -6.13 11.08
C GLY A 499 -9.09 -4.72 11.70
N GLN A 500 -9.79 -3.82 11.02
CA GLN A 500 -10.08 -2.49 11.55
C GLN A 500 -11.32 -2.53 12.43
N LEU A 501 -11.16 -2.29 13.74
CA LEU A 501 -12.26 -2.30 14.71
C LEU A 501 -13.03 -0.98 14.65
N GLY A 502 -14.26 -1.03 14.17
CA GLY A 502 -15.15 0.11 14.00
C GLY A 502 -16.33 -0.22 13.10
N PHE A 503 -17.15 0.79 12.81
CA PHE A 503 -18.40 0.65 12.06
C PHE A 503 -18.40 1.61 10.87
N GLY A 504 -17.91 1.16 9.72
CA GLY A 504 -17.94 1.92 8.47
C GLY A 504 -19.27 1.80 7.73
N THR A 505 -19.65 2.84 7.00
CA THR A 505 -20.88 2.87 6.18
C THR A 505 -20.56 3.17 4.71
N GLY A 506 -21.47 2.86 3.80
CA GLY A 506 -21.31 3.10 2.37
C GLY A 506 -20.05 2.43 1.80
N THR A 507 -19.19 3.20 1.14
CA THR A 507 -17.92 2.75 0.57
C THR A 507 -16.90 2.29 1.62
N SER A 508 -17.13 2.60 2.90
CA SER A 508 -16.30 2.16 4.02
C SER A 508 -16.78 0.88 4.71
N THR A 509 -17.91 0.28 4.30
CA THR A 509 -18.48 -0.88 5.00
C THR A 509 -17.57 -2.11 5.00
N GLU A 510 -16.81 -2.35 3.93
CA GLU A 510 -15.85 -3.47 3.84
C GLU A 510 -14.45 -3.13 4.39
N VAL A 511 -14.23 -1.88 4.80
CA VAL A 511 -12.96 -1.44 5.41
C VAL A 511 -12.89 -1.86 6.88
N THR A 512 -14.04 -1.90 7.57
CA THR A 512 -14.12 -2.26 8.98
C THR A 512 -14.67 -3.66 9.20
N THR A 513 -14.41 -4.19 10.39
CA THR A 513 -14.93 -5.49 10.82
C THR A 513 -16.42 -5.47 11.20
N GLY A 514 -17.09 -4.31 11.13
CA GLY A 514 -18.44 -4.13 11.67
C GLY A 514 -18.54 -4.40 13.18
N SER A 515 -17.40 -4.36 13.89
CA SER A 515 -17.27 -4.68 15.30
C SER A 515 -16.25 -3.78 15.96
N ASN A 516 -16.50 -3.39 17.21
CA ASN A 516 -15.50 -2.73 18.05
C ASN A 516 -14.78 -3.69 19.00
N VAL A 517 -15.03 -5.00 18.91
CA VAL A 517 -14.46 -6.01 19.80
C VAL A 517 -13.62 -7.02 19.03
N TYR A 518 -12.50 -7.43 19.63
CA TYR A 518 -11.65 -8.50 19.13
C TYR A 518 -11.10 -9.35 20.26
N THR A 519 -10.97 -10.65 20.05
CA THR A 519 -10.34 -11.57 21.01
C THR A 519 -9.14 -12.25 20.38
N THR A 520 -8.00 -12.22 21.07
CA THR A 520 -6.78 -12.84 20.57
C THR A 520 -6.92 -14.36 20.42
N PRO A 521 -6.13 -15.01 19.56
CA PRO A 521 -5.84 -16.43 19.68
C PRO A 521 -5.27 -16.78 21.06
N LYS A 522 -5.29 -18.06 21.42
CA LYS A 522 -4.76 -18.55 22.70
C LYS A 522 -3.25 -18.25 22.82
N LEU A 523 -2.86 -17.58 23.89
CA LEU A 523 -1.45 -17.25 24.17
C LEU A 523 -0.81 -18.36 25.00
N THR A 524 -0.26 -19.37 24.32
CA THR A 524 0.15 -20.64 24.97
C THR A 524 1.56 -20.63 25.56
N LYS A 525 2.52 -19.93 24.93
CA LYS A 525 3.95 -19.99 25.29
C LYS A 525 4.28 -19.34 26.66
N PRO A 526 4.57 -20.10 27.73
CA PRO A 526 4.82 -19.53 29.06
C PRO A 526 6.04 -18.61 29.09
N GLY A 527 5.95 -17.51 29.86
CA GLY A 527 7.02 -16.50 29.98
C GLY A 527 7.21 -15.62 28.75
N HIS A 528 6.56 -15.92 27.63
CA HIS A 528 6.67 -15.12 26.41
C HIS A 528 5.96 -13.76 26.57
N THR A 529 6.47 -12.74 25.89
CA THR A 529 5.86 -11.41 25.83
C THR A 529 5.52 -11.10 24.38
N TYR A 530 4.23 -11.11 24.06
CA TYR A 530 3.70 -10.73 22.75
C TYR A 530 3.59 -9.21 22.69
N ASN A 531 4.02 -8.61 21.59
CA ASN A 531 3.91 -7.17 21.34
C ASN A 531 2.95 -6.96 20.19
N TYR A 532 2.22 -5.85 20.23
CA TYR A 532 1.24 -5.51 19.22
C TYR A 532 1.18 -4.00 19.01
N PHE A 533 0.55 -3.60 17.91
CA PHE A 533 0.39 -2.21 17.50
C PHE A 533 -0.90 -2.01 16.71
N CYS A 534 -1.32 -0.76 16.54
CA CYS A 534 -2.34 -0.38 15.56
C CYS A 534 -1.63 -0.10 14.24
N ARG A 535 -2.00 -0.80 13.16
CA ARG A 535 -1.43 -0.57 11.82
C ARG A 535 -1.90 0.75 11.19
N ILE A 536 -3.10 1.22 11.58
CA ILE A 536 -3.66 2.52 11.16
C ILE A 536 -2.99 3.66 11.92
N HIS A 537 -2.69 3.48 13.21
CA HIS A 537 -1.99 4.47 14.02
C HIS A 537 -0.71 3.86 14.57
N PRO A 538 0.37 3.77 13.75
CA PRO A 538 1.61 3.10 14.13
C PRO A 538 2.37 3.78 15.25
N PHE A 539 1.82 4.69 16.05
CA PHE A 539 2.42 5.05 17.35
C PHE A 539 1.82 4.28 18.51
N MET A 540 0.64 3.68 18.35
CA MET A 540 -0.01 2.90 19.38
C MET A 540 0.66 1.54 19.50
N ARG A 541 1.09 1.19 20.70
CA ARG A 541 1.77 -0.07 21.00
C ARG A 541 1.22 -0.69 22.25
N GLY A 542 1.38 -1.99 22.37
CA GLY A 542 1.21 -2.67 23.64
C GLY A 542 1.96 -3.98 23.72
N SER A 543 1.88 -4.59 24.89
CA SER A 543 2.47 -5.91 25.12
C SER A 543 1.71 -6.68 26.19
N ILE A 544 1.63 -8.00 26.04
CA ILE A 544 1.03 -8.93 26.99
C ILE A 544 2.05 -10.01 27.33
N ARG A 545 2.18 -10.35 28.61
CA ARG A 545 3.06 -11.43 29.07
C ARG A 545 2.25 -12.66 29.46
N VAL A 546 2.65 -13.82 28.96
CA VAL A 546 2.15 -15.10 29.48
C VAL A 546 2.91 -15.44 30.75
N LYS A 547 2.18 -15.79 31.81
CA LYS A 547 2.76 -16.20 33.10
C LYS A 547 3.78 -17.31 32.88
N GLY A 548 4.98 -17.12 33.42
CA GLY A 548 6.02 -18.15 33.39
C GLY A 548 5.70 -19.29 34.36
N LYS A 549 6.31 -20.46 34.14
CA LYS A 549 6.34 -21.52 35.16
C LYS A 549 7.10 -20.94 36.37
N SER A 550 6.47 -20.97 37.54
CA SER A 550 7.14 -20.60 38.79
C SER A 550 8.26 -21.61 39.05
N GLY A 551 9.49 -21.25 38.70
CA GLY A 551 10.66 -22.00 39.14
C GLY A 551 10.80 -21.84 40.64
N ILE A 552 10.35 -22.83 41.41
CA ILE A 552 10.82 -23.01 42.78
C ILE A 552 12.27 -23.48 42.66
N LYS A 553 13.21 -22.54 42.67
CA LYS A 553 14.53 -22.78 43.24
C LYS A 553 14.63 -21.92 44.49
N ARG A 554 14.07 -22.42 45.59
CA ARG A 554 14.57 -22.05 46.92
C ARG A 554 15.96 -22.67 47.02
N SER A 555 17.00 -21.89 46.75
CA SER A 555 18.31 -22.21 47.29
C SER A 555 18.16 -22.15 48.81
N ARG A 556 18.09 -23.31 49.47
CA ARG A 556 18.36 -23.38 50.91
C ARG A 556 19.77 -22.82 51.10
N ALA A 557 19.87 -21.70 51.81
CA ALA A 557 21.11 -21.29 52.42
C ALA A 557 21.51 -22.41 53.39
N ALA A 558 22.60 -23.11 53.09
CA ALA A 558 23.27 -23.94 54.07
C ALA A 558 24.09 -22.98 54.95
N SER A 559 23.51 -22.61 56.08
CA SER A 559 24.25 -22.09 57.22
C SER A 559 25.02 -23.24 57.84
N SER A 560 26.31 -23.36 57.54
CA SER A 560 27.25 -24.14 58.35
C SER A 560 28.04 -23.16 59.23
N GLY A 561 27.42 -22.76 60.34
CA GLY A 561 28.16 -22.37 61.52
C GLY A 561 28.54 -23.65 62.26
N ALA A 562 29.82 -23.99 62.27
CA ALA A 562 30.37 -24.99 63.16
C ALA A 562 31.51 -24.32 63.93
N LEU A 563 31.30 -24.22 65.25
CA LEU A 563 32.27 -23.79 66.23
C LEU A 563 33.48 -24.73 66.22
N ALA A 564 34.68 -24.16 66.27
CA ALA A 564 35.90 -24.86 66.64
C ALA A 564 36.11 -24.70 68.15
N PRO A 565 36.38 -25.79 68.91
CA PRO A 565 36.93 -25.66 70.25
C PRO A 565 38.47 -25.62 70.20
N SER A 566 38.99 -24.84 71.13
CA SER A 566 40.38 -24.70 71.56
C SER A 566 41.10 -26.03 71.83
N GLY A 567 42.42 -26.05 71.59
CA GLY A 567 43.33 -26.78 72.49
C GLY A 567 44.56 -27.43 71.87
N ALA A 568 45.72 -26.91 72.29
CA ALA A 568 47.00 -27.59 72.50
C ALA A 568 47.95 -27.91 71.31
N LEU A 569 49.05 -27.14 71.28
CA LEU A 569 50.41 -27.52 70.88
C LEU A 569 50.92 -28.70 71.76
N PRO A 570 51.85 -29.56 71.28
CA PRO A 570 53.28 -29.22 71.26
C PRO A 570 54.10 -29.79 70.07
N GLY A 571 55.28 -29.20 69.82
CA GLY A 571 56.32 -29.72 68.92
C GLY A 571 56.96 -28.63 68.07
#